data_AF-A0A9D3LHP1-F1
#
_entry.id   AF-A0A9D3LHP1-F1
#
_cell.length_a   1.000
_cell.length_b   1.000
_cell.length_c   1.000
_cell.angle_alpha   90.00
_cell.angle_beta   90.00
_cell.angle_gamma   90.00
#
_symmetry.space_group_name_H-M   'P 1'
#
loop_
_entity.id
_entity.type
_entity.pdbx_description
1 polymer ?
#
loop_
_entity_poly.entity_id
_entity_poly.type
_entity_poly.pdbx_seq_one_letter_code
_entity_poly.pdbx_strand_id
1 'polypeptide(L)'
;MTTSWSDRLQNYADLPANMDGLAMKKYRREAYHRVFVNRSLAMEKIKCFGFDMDYTLAVYKSPEYESLGFDLTVERLVSIGYPRSFSTSSMTRPSPPGALCLTRRTATC
;
A
#
# COMPACT_ATOMS: atom_id res chain seq x y z
N MET A 1 -11.90 -12.65 10.29
CA MET A 1 -11.75 -11.36 9.58
C MET A 1 -10.27 -11.01 9.62
N THR A 2 -9.58 -11.17 8.50
CA THR A 2 -8.15 -10.81 8.37
C THR A 2 -8.04 -9.29 8.32
N THR A 3 -7.40 -8.67 9.31
CA THR A 3 -7.10 -7.23 9.27
C THR A 3 -6.05 -6.96 8.19
N SER A 4 -6.40 -6.15 7.20
CA SER A 4 -5.49 -5.75 6.14
C SER A 4 -4.44 -4.77 6.66
N TRP A 5 -3.37 -4.55 5.89
CA TRP A 5 -2.39 -3.51 6.22
C TRP A 5 -3.02 -2.11 6.16
N SER A 6 -3.99 -1.90 5.25
CA SER A 6 -4.71 -0.63 5.12
C SER A 6 -5.65 -0.36 6.30
N ASP A 7 -6.27 -1.39 6.87
CA ASP A 7 -7.10 -1.25 8.08
C ASP A 7 -6.27 -0.75 9.26
N ARG A 8 -5.03 -1.23 9.39
CA ARG A 8 -4.11 -0.76 10.44
C ARG A 8 -3.77 0.71 10.26
N LEU A 9 -3.53 1.16 9.03
CA LEU A 9 -3.26 2.58 8.75
C LEU A 9 -4.49 3.44 9.04
N GLN A 10 -5.69 2.99 8.67
CA GLN A 10 -6.92 3.72 8.95
C GLN A 10 -7.15 3.86 10.46
N ASN A 11 -6.95 2.79 11.24
CA ASN A 11 -7.08 2.84 12.69
C ASN A 11 -6.17 3.90 13.34
N TYR A 12 -4.97 4.13 12.78
CA TYR A 12 -4.07 5.17 13.27
C TYR A 12 -4.45 6.57 12.78
N ALA A 13 -4.99 6.69 11.56
CA ALA A 13 -5.45 7.96 11.00
C ALA A 13 -6.65 8.53 11.76
N ASP A 14 -7.49 7.66 12.33
CA ASP A 14 -8.69 8.06 13.09
C ASP A 14 -8.37 8.56 14.52
N LEU A 15 -7.15 8.33 15.02
CA LEU A 15 -6.73 8.79 16.34
C LEU A 15 -6.39 10.29 16.34
N PRO A 16 -6.86 11.07 17.33
CA PRO A 16 -6.52 12.48 17.43
C PRO A 16 -5.04 12.67 17.79
N ALA A 17 -4.41 13.68 17.21
CA ALA A 17 -3.02 14.02 17.51
C ALA A 17 -2.89 14.66 18.91
N ASN A 18 -2.16 14.01 19.81
CA ASN A 18 -1.74 14.63 21.08
C ASN A 18 -0.36 15.31 20.90
N MET A 19 -0.33 16.64 20.92
CA MET A 19 0.88 17.43 20.70
C MET A 19 1.79 17.58 21.94
N ASP A 20 1.45 16.95 23.08
CA ASP A 20 2.27 16.94 24.28
C ASP A 20 3.64 16.30 24.02
N GLY A 21 4.74 16.98 24.39
CA GLY A 21 6.10 16.51 24.08
C GLY A 21 6.45 15.13 24.64
N LEU A 22 5.90 14.78 25.82
CA LEU A 22 6.06 13.45 26.42
C LEU A 22 5.25 12.38 25.68
N ALA A 23 4.02 12.71 25.29
CA ALA A 23 3.15 11.80 24.54
C ALA A 23 3.72 11.53 23.15
N MET A 24 4.21 12.55 22.45
CA MET A 24 4.87 12.41 21.15
C MET A 24 6.16 11.58 21.22
N LYS A 25 6.95 11.74 22.27
CA LYS A 25 8.16 10.90 22.49
C LYS A 25 7.79 9.45 22.74
N LYS A 26 6.67 9.16 23.42
CA LYS A 26 6.16 7.81 23.61
C LYS A 26 5.60 7.22 22.31
N TYR A 27 4.82 7.99 21.56
CA TYR A 27 4.20 7.57 20.30
C TYR A 27 5.23 7.03 19.29
N ARG A 28 6.32 7.78 19.06
CA ARG A 28 7.38 7.40 18.10
C ARG A 28 8.26 6.22 18.54
N ARG A 29 8.10 5.71 19.77
CA ARG A 29 8.86 4.53 20.25
C ARG A 29 8.33 3.23 19.67
N GLU A 30 7.03 3.15 19.44
CA GLU A 30 6.42 1.97 18.83
C GLU A 30 6.89 1.83 17.38
N ALA A 31 7.17 0.59 16.95
CA ALA A 31 7.73 0.33 15.63
C ALA A 31 6.80 0.81 14.49
N TYR A 32 5.48 0.74 14.70
CA TYR A 32 4.47 1.18 13.73
C TYR A 32 4.47 2.68 13.46
N HIS A 33 4.97 3.51 14.38
CA HIS A 33 5.02 4.98 14.26
C HIS A 33 6.44 5.51 14.06
N ARG A 34 7.42 4.62 13.89
CA ARG A 34 8.83 4.99 13.85
C ARG A 34 9.28 5.29 12.42
N VAL A 35 10.03 6.37 12.27
CA VAL A 35 10.78 6.65 11.03
C VAL A 35 12.11 5.89 11.09
N PHE A 36 12.31 4.95 10.18
CA PHE A 36 13.55 4.18 10.07
C PHE A 36 14.59 4.95 9.24
N VAL A 37 15.87 4.80 9.62
CA VAL A 37 16.98 5.54 9.00
C VAL A 37 18.00 4.55 8.44
N ASN A 38 18.18 4.54 7.12
CA ASN A 38 19.26 3.79 6.47
C ASN A 38 20.57 4.60 6.38
N ARG A 39 20.48 5.93 6.29
CA ARG A 39 21.62 6.87 6.25
C ARG A 39 21.33 8.08 7.12
N SER A 40 22.31 8.53 7.90
CA SER A 40 22.16 9.71 8.77
C SER A 40 21.70 10.93 7.97
N LEU A 41 20.61 11.54 8.43
CA LEU A 41 19.97 12.69 7.79
C LEU A 41 19.71 13.76 8.86
N ALA A 42 20.24 14.96 8.62
CA ALA A 42 20.03 16.11 9.49
C ALA A 42 18.81 16.92 8.98
N MET A 43 17.70 16.84 9.70
CA MET A 43 16.44 17.49 9.31
C MET A 43 16.56 19.02 9.19
N GLU A 44 17.49 19.65 9.92
CA GLU A 44 17.76 21.09 9.86
C GLU A 44 18.27 21.58 8.49
N LYS A 45 18.88 20.69 7.70
CA LYS A 45 19.44 21.04 6.38
C LYS A 45 18.41 20.96 5.25
N ILE A 46 17.23 20.40 5.50
CA ILE A 46 16.19 20.21 4.48
C ILE A 46 15.38 21.51 4.36
N LYS A 47 15.34 22.08 3.15
CA LYS A 47 14.60 23.32 2.84
C LYS A 47 13.28 23.08 2.11
N CYS A 48 13.13 21.93 1.47
CA CYS A 48 11.96 21.58 0.68
C CYS A 48 11.48 20.17 1.01
N PHE A 49 10.16 20.00 1.04
CA PHE A 49 9.48 18.72 1.22
C PHE A 49 8.64 18.46 -0.02
N GLY A 50 9.03 17.45 -0.81
CA GLY A 50 8.24 16.97 -1.94
C GLY A 50 7.43 15.75 -1.51
N PHE A 51 6.16 15.71 -1.88
CA PHE A 51 5.28 14.59 -1.61
C PHE A 51 4.81 14.00 -2.94
N ASP A 52 4.83 12.66 -3.03
CA ASP A 52 4.13 11.95 -4.08
C ASP A 52 2.66 11.77 -3.66
N MET A 53 1.77 11.57 -4.64
CA MET A 53 0.33 11.49 -4.39
C MET A 53 -0.10 10.06 -4.12
N ASP A 54 0.07 9.17 -5.11
CA ASP A 54 -0.47 7.81 -5.06
C ASP A 54 0.36 6.94 -4.13
N TYR A 55 -0.32 6.17 -3.27
CA TYR A 55 0.28 5.33 -2.23
C TYR A 55 1.16 6.06 -1.19
N THR A 56 1.30 7.39 -1.27
CA THR A 56 2.03 8.23 -0.30
C THR A 56 1.08 9.13 0.49
N LEU A 57 0.39 10.06 -0.19
CA LEU A 57 -0.65 10.88 0.44
C LEU A 57 -2.02 10.19 0.35
N ALA A 58 -2.34 9.62 -0.81
CA ALA A 58 -3.55 8.86 -1.07
C ALA A 58 -3.24 7.36 -0.99
N VAL A 59 -3.37 6.81 0.22
CA VAL A 59 -3.24 5.36 0.44
C VAL A 59 -4.56 4.68 0.10
N TYR A 60 -4.56 3.78 -0.89
CA TYR A 60 -5.74 3.02 -1.29
C TYR A 60 -6.07 1.90 -0.28
N LYS A 61 -7.36 1.65 -0.10
CA LYS A 61 -7.86 0.58 0.77
C LYS A 61 -7.68 -0.78 0.11
N SER A 62 -7.16 -1.72 0.87
CA SER A 62 -6.93 -3.11 0.49
C SER A 62 -7.94 -3.98 1.24
N PRO A 63 -8.64 -4.92 0.58
CA PRO A 63 -8.42 -5.40 -0.80
C PRO A 63 -9.30 -4.72 -1.87
N GLU A 64 -10.12 -3.72 -1.52
CA GLU A 64 -11.16 -3.20 -2.41
C GLU A 64 -10.60 -2.59 -3.70
N TYR A 65 -9.53 -1.81 -3.59
CA TYR A 65 -8.91 -1.17 -4.76
C TYR A 65 -8.24 -2.18 -5.69
N GLU A 66 -7.58 -3.19 -5.13
CA GLU A 66 -6.92 -4.25 -5.90
C GLU A 66 -7.95 -5.12 -6.63
N SER A 67 -9.06 -5.47 -5.97
CA SER A 67 -10.17 -6.20 -6.59
C SER A 67 -10.76 -5.42 -7.76
N LEU A 68 -11.00 -4.11 -7.60
CA LEU A 68 -11.51 -3.26 -8.67
C LEU A 68 -10.54 -3.22 -9.86
N GLY A 69 -9.24 -3.05 -9.59
CA GLY A 69 -8.22 -3.05 -10.64
C GLY A 69 -8.15 -4.39 -11.39
N PHE A 70 -8.32 -5.50 -10.67
CA PHE A 70 -8.36 -6.84 -11.25
C PHE A 70 -9.58 -7.02 -12.17
N ASP A 71 -10.78 -6.67 -11.69
CA ASP A 71 -12.03 -6.83 -12.44
C ASP A 71 -11.99 -6.02 -13.75
N LEU A 72 -11.54 -4.77 -13.69
CA LEU A 72 -11.40 -3.90 -14.87
C LEU A 72 -10.35 -4.43 -15.85
N THR A 73 -9.26 -5.01 -15.34
CA THR A 73 -8.21 -5.60 -16.19
C THR A 73 -8.73 -6.84 -16.91
N VAL A 74 -9.48 -7.71 -16.21
CA VAL A 74 -10.11 -8.89 -16.80
C VAL A 74 -11.12 -8.49 -17.87
N GLU A 75 -11.99 -7.51 -17.59
CA GLU A 75 -12.96 -6.98 -18.55
C GLU A 75 -12.24 -6.47 -19.81
N ARG A 76 -11.16 -5.71 -19.62
CA ARG A 76 -10.36 -5.19 -20.74
C ARG A 76 -9.72 -6.31 -21.55
N LEU A 77 -9.15 -7.34 -20.92
CA LEU A 77 -8.55 -8.48 -21.62
C LEU A 77 -9.59 -9.26 -22.45
N VAL A 78 -10.77 -9.51 -21.88
CA VAL A 78 -11.88 -10.15 -22.60
C VAL A 78 -12.31 -9.30 -23.79
N SER A 79 -12.35 -7.97 -23.66
CA SER A 79 -12.68 -7.06 -24.76
C SER A 79 -11.68 -7.13 -25.94
N ILE A 80 -10.41 -7.47 -25.66
CA ILE A 80 -9.34 -7.58 -26.66
C ILE A 80 -9.34 -8.97 -27.34
N GLY A 81 -10.13 -9.93 -26.84
CA GLY A 81 -10.29 -11.26 -27.43
C GLY A 81 -9.67 -12.39 -26.63
N TYR A 82 -9.23 -12.16 -25.38
CA TYR A 82 -8.85 -13.24 -24.49
C TYR A 82 -10.07 -14.09 -24.09
N PRO A 83 -9.88 -15.40 -23.79
CA PRO A 83 -10.98 -16.30 -23.48
C PRO A 83 -11.78 -15.85 -22.26
N ARG A 84 -13.12 -15.98 -22.35
CA ARG A 84 -14.05 -15.59 -21.28
C ARG A 84 -13.86 -16.37 -19.97
N SER A 85 -13.04 -17.42 -19.94
CA SER A 85 -12.71 -18.16 -18.72
C SER A 85 -12.07 -17.28 -17.63
N PHE A 86 -11.52 -16.12 -17.99
CA PHE A 86 -10.97 -15.16 -17.02
C PHE A 86 -12.04 -14.40 -16.22
N SER A 87 -13.28 -14.26 -16.71
CA SER A 87 -14.33 -13.55 -15.96
C SER A 87 -14.79 -14.29 -14.70
N THR A 88 -14.44 -15.56 -14.57
CA THR A 88 -14.82 -16.41 -13.43
C THR A 88 -13.78 -16.39 -12.32
N SER A 89 -12.57 -15.85 -12.56
CA SER A 89 -11.58 -15.70 -11.50
C SER A 89 -11.94 -14.49 -10.64
N SER A 90 -12.13 -14.71 -9.34
CA SER A 90 -12.23 -13.64 -8.34
C SER A 90 -10.90 -13.52 -7.60
N MET A 91 -10.54 -12.28 -7.22
CA MET A 91 -9.34 -12.04 -6.42
C MET A 91 -9.53 -12.63 -5.02
N THR A 92 -9.04 -13.86 -4.82
CA THR A 92 -9.26 -14.67 -3.61
C THR A 92 -8.02 -14.74 -2.71
N ARG A 93 -6.91 -14.14 -3.12
CA ARG A 93 -5.65 -14.15 -2.37
C ARG A 93 -5.30 -12.76 -1.82
N PRO A 94 -4.67 -12.68 -0.64
CA PRO A 94 -4.05 -11.44 -0.19
C PRO A 94 -3.05 -10.98 -1.26
N SER A 95 -2.98 -9.66 -1.46
CA SER A 95 -2.06 -8.97 -2.36
C SER A 95 -0.73 -9.72 -2.46
N PRO A 96 -0.24 -10.08 -3.66
CA PRO A 96 1.07 -10.71 -3.78
C PRO A 96 2.14 -9.87 -3.07
N PRO A 97 3.19 -10.48 -2.50
CA PRO A 97 4.28 -9.72 -1.90
C PRO A 97 4.82 -8.72 -2.92
N GLY A 98 5.07 -7.48 -2.47
CA GLY A 98 5.56 -6.41 -3.33
C GLY A 98 6.83 -6.83 -4.08
N ALA A 99 6.92 -6.43 -5.35
CA ALA A 99 8.07 -6.65 -6.23
C ALA A 99 8.39 -8.11 -6.60
N LEU A 100 7.36 -8.89 -6.99
CA LEU A 100 7.60 -10.14 -7.72
C LEU A 100 8.15 -9.87 -9.13
N CYS A 101 9.19 -10.60 -9.50
CA CYS A 101 9.85 -10.48 -10.81
C CYS A 101 9.26 -11.50 -11.79
N LEU A 102 8.38 -11.05 -12.69
CA LEU A 102 7.86 -11.92 -13.74
C LEU A 102 8.82 -11.98 -14.94
N THR A 103 9.34 -13.18 -15.23
CA THR A 103 10.21 -13.36 -16.40
C THR A 103 9.39 -13.49 -17.67
N ARG A 104 9.57 -12.57 -18.64
CA ARG A 104 8.82 -12.59 -19.92
C ARG A 104 9.03 -13.87 -20.76
N ARG A 105 10.17 -14.55 -20.61
CA ARG A 105 10.48 -15.78 -21.38
C ARG A 105 9.75 -17.02 -20.87
N THR A 106 9.64 -17.15 -19.54
CA THR A 106 9.10 -18.35 -18.88
C THR A 106 7.73 -18.11 -18.28
N ALA A 107 7.27 -16.85 -18.19
CA ALA A 107 6.06 -16.43 -17.49
C ALA A 107 5.98 -16.96 -16.05
N THR A 108 7.13 -17.18 -15.43
CA THR A 108 7.25 -17.59 -14.03
C THR A 108 7.70 -16.42 -13.18
N CYS A 109 7.19 -16.39 -11.95
CA CYS A 109 7.79 -15.64 -10.87
C CYS A 109 8.98 -16.39 -10.29
#